data_AF-A0A440NBE9-F1
#
_entry.id   AF-A0A440NBE9-F1
#
_cell.length_a   1.000
_cell.length_b   1.000
_cell.length_c   1.000
_cell.angle_alpha   90.00
_cell.angle_beta   90.00
_cell.angle_gamma   90.00
#
_symmetry.space_group_name_H-M   'P 1'
#
loop_
_entity.id
_entity.type
_entity.pdbx_description
1 polymer ?
#
loop_
_entity_poly.entity_id
_entity_poly.type
_entity_poly.pdbx_seq_one_letter_code
_entity_poly.pdbx_strand_id
1 'polypeptide(L)' 'KAFASPLADVQFCPTGGITGKNAADYLTLPNVICVGGSWVAPDDLVKAGRWDEIEALARAASKLGR' A
#
# COMPACT_ATOMS: atom_id res chain seq x y z
N LYS A 1 -11.81 7.17 -6.50
CA LYS A 1 -13.26 7.49 -6.55
C LYS A 1 -13.95 7.09 -7.88
N ALA A 2 -13.26 6.92 -9.01
CA ALA A 2 -13.92 6.59 -10.31
C ALA A 2 -14.19 5.08 -10.58
N PHE A 3 -13.58 4.16 -9.83
CA PHE A 3 -13.68 2.71 -10.12
C PHE A 3 -14.93 2.02 -9.55
N ALA A 4 -15.69 2.67 -8.67
CA ALA A 4 -16.77 2.02 -7.92
C ALA A 4 -18.09 1.89 -8.71
N SER A 5 -18.27 2.60 -9.83
CA SER A 5 -19.60 2.79 -10.40
C SER A 5 -20.04 1.78 -11.48
N PRO A 6 -19.16 1.20 -12.32
CA PRO A 6 -19.56 0.13 -13.25
C PRO A 6 -19.05 -1.27 -12.85
N LEU A 7 -18.15 -1.37 -11.87
CA LEU A 7 -17.45 -2.60 -11.48
C LEU A 7 -17.60 -2.88 -9.97
N ALA A 8 -18.84 -2.90 -9.49
CA ALA A 8 -19.14 -3.03 -8.06
C ALA A 8 -18.63 -4.34 -7.44
N ASP A 9 -18.60 -5.43 -8.21
CA ASP A 9 -18.15 -6.76 -7.76
C ASP A 9 -16.64 -6.97 -7.89
N VAL A 10 -15.91 -6.03 -8.51
CA VAL A 10 -14.47 -6.17 -8.74
C VAL A 10 -13.70 -5.64 -7.54
N GLN A 11 -12.77 -6.45 -7.05
CA GLN A 11 -11.81 -6.08 -6.02
C GLN A 11 -10.52 -5.58 -6.64
N PHE A 12 -9.95 -4.52 -6.07
CA PHE A 12 -8.76 -3.85 -6.57
C PHE A 12 -7.60 -3.97 -5.58
N CYS A 13 -6.39 -4.07 -6.14
CA CYS A 13 -5.14 -3.86 -5.42
C CYS A 13 -4.34 -2.76 -6.14
N PRO A 14 -4.50 -1.47 -5.76
CA PRO A 14 -3.81 -0.36 -6.40
C PRO A 14 -2.29 -0.47 -6.19
N THR A 15 -1.55 -0.30 -7.27
CA THR A 15 -0.08 -0.27 -7.27
C THR A 15 0.43 0.92 -8.08
N GLY A 16 1.61 1.43 -7.71
CA GLY A 16 2.25 2.58 -8.36
C GLY A 16 1.79 3.93 -7.77
N GLY A 17 2.75 4.70 -7.25
CA GLY A 17 2.49 6.01 -6.62
C GLY A 17 1.85 5.94 -5.22
N ILE A 18 1.66 4.75 -4.67
CA ILE A 18 1.20 4.59 -3.28
C ILE A 18 2.37 4.84 -2.33
N THR A 19 2.09 5.53 -1.23
CA THR A 19 2.99 5.90 -0.14
C THR A 19 2.28 5.67 1.19
N GLY A 20 3.02 5.63 2.30
CA GLY A 20 2.41 5.53 3.63
C GLY A 20 1.39 6.63 3.96
N LYS A 21 1.41 7.77 3.24
CA LYS A 21 0.48 8.89 3.44
C LYS A 21 -0.86 8.69 2.73
N ASN A 22 -0.89 8.08 1.55
CA ASN A 22 -2.11 7.89 0.75
C ASN A 22 -2.66 6.46 0.81
N ALA A 23 -1.88 5.51 1.30
CA ALA A 23 -2.28 4.09 1.40
C ALA A 23 -3.59 3.91 2.18
N ALA A 24 -3.77 4.63 3.29
CA ALA A 24 -5.00 4.60 4.08
C ALA A 24 -6.23 5.07 3.26
N ASP A 25 -6.07 6.11 2.44
CA ASP A 25 -7.16 6.63 1.61
C ASP A 25 -7.67 5.57 0.62
N TYR A 26 -6.78 4.76 0.05
CA TYR A 26 -7.17 3.66 -0.83
C TYR A 26 -7.83 2.51 -0.06
N LEU A 27 -7.30 2.14 1.10
CA LEU A 27 -7.83 1.04 1.92
C LEU A 27 -9.25 1.33 2.45
N THR A 28 -9.64 2.60 2.59
CA THR A 28 -11.01 2.99 2.95
C THR A 28 -12.05 2.65 1.88
N LEU A 29 -11.64 2.40 0.63
CA LEU A 29 -12.55 2.08 -0.46
C LEU A 29 -13.09 0.65 -0.29
N PRO A 30 -14.42 0.43 -0.37
CA PRO A 30 -15.03 -0.87 -0.08
C PRO A 30 -14.59 -1.97 -1.04
N ASN A 31 -14.18 -1.59 -2.25
CA ASN A 31 -13.72 -2.47 -3.32
C ASN A 31 -12.18 -2.56 -3.40
N VAL A 32 -11.43 -2.04 -2.43
CA VAL A 32 -9.97 -2.21 -2.34
C VAL A 32 -9.65 -3.21 -1.23
N ILE A 33 -8.91 -4.27 -1.58
CA ILE A 33 -8.56 -5.35 -0.64
C ILE A 33 -7.12 -5.26 -0.13
N CYS A 34 -6.24 -4.61 -0.91
CA CYS A 34 -4.85 -4.38 -0.57
C CYS A 34 -4.33 -3.16 -1.31
N VAL A 35 -3.17 -2.67 -0.90
CA VAL A 35 -2.39 -1.68 -1.65
C VAL A 35 -0.96 -2.17 -1.75
N GLY A 36 -0.30 -1.88 -2.87
CA GLY A 36 1.11 -2.21 -3.08
C GLY A 36 1.92 -0.95 -3.39
N GLY A 37 3.10 -0.85 -2.79
CA GLY A 37 4.04 0.20 -3.17
C GLY A 37 5.44 -0.04 -2.62
N SER A 38 6.43 0.47 -3.36
CA SER A 38 7.85 0.30 -3.04
C SER A 38 8.27 1.00 -1.76
N TRP A 39 7.41 1.83 -1.13
CA TRP A 39 7.76 2.52 0.11
C TRP A 39 7.99 1.55 1.28
N VAL A 40 7.44 0.33 1.22
CA VAL A 40 7.62 -0.69 2.27
C VAL A 40 9.02 -1.30 2.22
N ALA A 41 9.56 -1.49 1.01
CA ALA A 41 10.92 -1.98 0.78
C ALA A 41 11.59 -1.16 -0.33
N PRO A 42 12.08 0.05 -0.01
CA PRO A 42 12.78 0.90 -0.97
C PRO A 42 14.04 0.24 -1.53
N ASP A 43 14.28 0.41 -2.83
CA ASP A 43 15.43 -0.19 -3.54
C ASP A 43 16.79 0.16 -2.91
N ASP A 44 16.93 1.37 -2.39
CA ASP A 44 18.15 1.84 -1.71
C ASP A 44 18.39 1.08 -0.41
N LEU A 45 17.36 0.83 0.40
CA LEU A 45 17.46 0.05 1.63
C LEU A 45 17.74 -1.43 1.34
N VAL A 46 17.12 -1.97 0.29
CA VAL A 46 17.38 -3.35 -0.16
C VAL A 46 18.83 -3.49 -0.62
N LYS A 47 19.33 -2.58 -1.46
CA LYS A 47 20.72 -2.58 -1.94
C LYS A 47 21.73 -2.36 -0.82
N ALA A 48 21.36 -1.59 0.20
CA ALA A 48 22.17 -1.35 1.38
C ALA A 48 22.05 -2.45 2.46
N GLY A 49 21.18 -3.45 2.27
CA GLY A 49 20.96 -4.52 3.26
C GLY A 49 20.36 -4.04 4.59
N ARG A 50 19.63 -2.92 4.59
CA ARG A 50 19.07 -2.28 5.80
C ARG A 50 17.74 -2.92 6.19
N TRP A 51 17.79 -4.20 6.58
CA TRP A 51 16.61 -5.00 6.88
C TRP A 51 15.81 -4.49 8.08
N ASP A 52 16.48 -3.96 9.11
CA ASP A 52 15.82 -3.41 10.30
C ASP A 52 14.91 -2.22 9.94
N GLU A 53 15.31 -1.40 8.96
CA GLU A 53 14.49 -0.29 8.49
C GLU A 53 13.34 -0.73 7.60
N ILE A 54 13.58 -1.72 6.75
CA ILE A 54 12.50 -2.35 5.97
C ILE A 54 11.47 -2.98 6.91
N GLU A 55 11.92 -3.62 8.01
CA GLU A 55 11.03 -4.16 9.03
C GLU A 55 10.22 -3.04 9.71
N ALA A 56 10.86 -1.93 10.08
CA ALA A 56 10.17 -0.79 10.68
C ALA A 56 9.11 -0.21 9.72
N LEU A 57 9.43 -0.08 8.43
CA LEU A 57 8.51 0.38 7.39
C LEU A 57 7.35 -0.59 7.18
N ALA A 58 7.62 -1.90 7.12
CA ALA A 58 6.61 -2.94 7.01
C ALA A 58 5.68 -2.99 8.23
N ARG A 59 6.25 -2.82 9.44
CA ARG A 59 5.48 -2.75 10.69
C ARG A 59 4.63 -1.48 10.77
N ALA A 60 5.08 -0.36 10.21
CA ALA A 60 4.26 0.84 10.09
C ALA A 60 3.13 0.62 9.07
N ALA A 61 3.42 -0.01 7.93
CA ALA A 61 2.44 -0.30 6.90
C ALA A 61 1.37 -1.31 7.35
N SER A 62 1.72 -2.32 8.16
CA SER A 62 0.74 -3.30 8.67
C SER A 62 -0.25 -2.72 9.68
N LYS A 63 0.08 -1.57 10.26
CA LYS A 63 -0.83 -0.80 11.13
C LYS A 63 -1.79 0.11 10.34
N LEU A 64 -1.63 0.21 9.02
CA LEU A 64 -2.58 0.91 8.16
C LEU A 64 -3.84 0.06 8.11
N GLY A 65 -4.86 0.51 8.83
CA GLY A 65 -6.14 -0.18 8.92
C GLY A 65 -6.95 -0.11 7.63
N ARG A 66 -7.89 -1.04 7.54
CA ARG A 66 -9.15 -0.83 6.83
C ARG A 66 -10.15 -0.17 7.78
#